data_AF-A0A7V0RKZ3-F1
#
_entry.id   AF-A0A7V0RKZ3-F1
#
_cell.length_a   1.000
_cell.length_b   1.000
_cell.length_c   1.000
_cell.angle_alpha   90.00
_cell.angle_beta   90.00
_cell.angle_gamma   90.00
#
_symmetry.space_group_name_H-M   'P 1'
#
loop_
_entity.id
_entity.type
_entity.pdbx_description
1 polymer ?
#
loop_
_entity_poly.entity_id
_entity_poly.type
_entity_poly.pdbx_seq_one_letter_code
_entity_poly.pdbx_strand_id
1 'polypeptide(L)'
;MSLQGQYRPLNPRLGTHYAIFTSAFIALLLILALLEQLGARNLWLSHTMIIVPLFLYLSVAVLTRTLDLHEFFSVSRRIPPVFGGLALAVTAIGGVGLFSFTGSVFLIGFDALALAIGLIAGFALAAILFVPYLRKCGAYTLPGFFRLRFDSPLL
;
A
#
# COMPACT_ATOMS: atom_id res chain seq x y z
N MET A 1 13.73 30.46 -1.62
CA MET A 1 14.76 29.43 -1.35
C MET A 1 14.44 28.24 -2.25
N SER A 2 15.10 28.14 -3.41
CA SER A 2 14.82 27.13 -4.42
C SER A 2 15.30 25.76 -3.95
N LEU A 3 14.37 24.91 -3.51
CA LEU A 3 14.63 23.51 -3.22
C LEU A 3 14.85 22.76 -4.55
N GLN A 4 16.03 22.94 -5.15
CA GLN A 4 16.53 22.03 -6.17
C GLN A 4 16.88 20.72 -5.49
N GLY A 5 15.88 19.86 -5.30
CA GLY A 5 16.09 18.48 -4.88
C GLY A 5 16.98 17.79 -5.91
N GLN A 6 18.20 17.46 -5.50
CA GLN A 6 19.11 16.65 -6.29
C GLN A 6 18.39 15.35 -6.67
N TYR A 7 18.06 15.18 -7.95
CA TYR A 7 17.52 13.94 -8.48
C TYR A 7 18.63 12.90 -8.47
N ARG A 8 18.77 12.16 -7.37
CA ARG A 8 19.58 10.95 -7.36
C ARG A 8 18.94 9.94 -8.31
N PRO A 9 19.71 9.28 -9.19
CA PRO A 9 19.17 8.37 -10.19
C PRO A 9 18.37 7.24 -9.52
N LEU A 10 17.32 6.79 -10.21
CA LEU A 10 16.54 5.60 -9.87
C LEU A 10 17.52 4.44 -9.64
N ASN A 11 17.43 3.79 -8.47
CA ASN A 11 18.28 2.64 -8.18
C ASN A 11 17.80 1.46 -9.05
N PRO A 12 18.57 1.00 -10.06
CA PRO A 12 18.13 -0.08 -10.94
C PRO A 12 17.96 -1.42 -10.22
N ARG A 13 18.56 -1.58 -9.03
CA ARG A 13 18.44 -2.80 -8.20
C ARG A 13 17.20 -2.81 -7.31
N LEU A 14 16.38 -1.75 -7.32
CA LEU A 14 15.18 -1.66 -6.50
C LEU A 14 14.17 -2.77 -6.84
N GLY A 15 13.98 -3.05 -8.13
CA GLY A 15 13.13 -4.14 -8.60
C GLY A 15 13.57 -5.51 -8.07
N THR A 16 14.88 -5.75 -7.97
CA THR A 16 15.43 -6.99 -7.40
C THR A 16 15.11 -7.14 -5.92
N HIS A 17 15.18 -6.06 -5.13
CA HIS A 17 14.85 -6.12 -3.70
C HIS A 17 13.37 -6.42 -3.48
N TYR A 18 12.48 -5.76 -4.23
CA TYR A 18 11.05 -6.09 -4.20
C TYR A 18 10.77 -7.51 -4.70
N ALA A 19 11.47 -7.97 -5.74
CA ALA A 19 11.30 -9.32 -6.27
C ALA A 19 11.76 -10.40 -5.28
N ILE A 20 12.89 -10.19 -4.58
CA ILE A 20 13.38 -11.10 -3.52
C ILE A 20 12.36 -11.18 -2.38
N PHE A 21 11.79 -10.05 -1.98
CA PHE A 21 10.79 -10.03 -0.92
C PHE A 21 9.52 -10.76 -1.33
N THR A 22 9.00 -10.47 -2.52
CA THR A 22 7.81 -11.13 -3.06
C THR A 22 8.04 -12.63 -3.26
N SER A 23 9.21 -13.05 -3.74
CA SER A 23 9.53 -14.47 -3.92
C SER A 23 9.71 -15.20 -2.59
N ALA A 24 10.29 -14.56 -1.56
CA ALA A 24 10.37 -15.12 -0.21
C ALA A 24 8.97 -15.34 0.38
N PHE A 25 8.06 -14.38 0.19
CA PHE A 25 6.67 -14.52 0.62
C PHE A 25 5.94 -15.64 -0.13
N ILE A 26 6.10 -15.73 -1.46
CA ILE A 26 5.49 -16.81 -2.26
C ILE A 26 6.06 -18.18 -1.86
N ALA A 27 7.37 -18.29 -1.68
CA ALA A 27 8.00 -19.53 -1.24
C ALA A 27 7.47 -19.97 0.13
N LEU A 28 7.28 -19.03 1.05
CA LEU A 28 6.69 -19.28 2.35
C LEU A 28 5.26 -19.83 2.24
N LEU A 29 4.43 -19.26 1.37
CA LEU A 29 3.08 -19.74 1.10
C LEU A 29 3.09 -21.15 0.49
N LEU A 30 3.99 -21.43 -0.46
CA LEU A 30 4.13 -22.75 -1.09
C LEU A 30 4.57 -23.82 -0.08
N ILE A 31 5.52 -23.50 0.79
CA ILE A 31 5.96 -24.40 1.87
C ILE A 31 4.78 -24.73 2.78
N LEU A 32 4.00 -23.72 3.17
CA LEU A 32 2.88 -23.92 4.07
C LEU A 32 1.75 -24.73 3.42
N ALA A 33 1.49 -24.52 2.12
CA ALA A 33 0.56 -25.31 1.33
C ALA A 33 1.01 -26.77 1.14
N LEU A 34 2.32 -27.03 1.00
CA LEU A 34 2.87 -28.39 0.98
C LEU A 34 2.72 -29.08 2.33
N LEU A 35 2.97 -28.36 3.44
CA LEU A 35 2.76 -28.88 4.79
C LEU A 35 1.29 -29.25 5.04
N GLU A 36 0.35 -28.50 4.45
CA GLU A 36 -1.08 -28.82 4.50
C GLU A 36 -1.37 -30.17 3.82
N GLN A 37 -0.84 -30.39 2.61
CA GLN A 37 -1.05 -31.64 1.86
C GLN A 37 -0.43 -32.86 2.56
N LEU A 38 0.61 -32.66 3.39
CA LEU A 38 1.27 -33.70 4.17
C LEU A 38 0.51 -34.10 5.45
N GLY A 39 -0.69 -33.56 5.69
CA GLY A 39 -1.55 -33.98 6.80
C GLY A 39 -1.18 -33.38 8.16
N ALA A 40 -0.51 -32.22 8.16
CA ALA A 40 -0.18 -31.51 9.40
C ALA A 40 -1.45 -31.10 10.18
N ARG A 41 -1.42 -31.31 11.51
CA ARG A 41 -2.56 -31.11 12.41
C ARG A 41 -3.14 -29.68 12.32
N ASN A 42 -4.42 -29.57 11.94
CA ASN A 42 -5.15 -28.34 11.59
C ASN A 42 -4.95 -27.13 12.53
N LEU A 43 -4.79 -27.35 13.85
CA LEU A 43 -4.57 -26.25 14.80
C LEU A 43 -3.23 -25.55 14.63
N TRP A 44 -2.16 -26.30 14.36
CA TRP A 44 -0.81 -25.73 14.20
C TRP A 44 -0.70 -24.97 12.88
N LEU A 45 -1.39 -25.44 11.85
CA LEU A 45 -1.41 -24.81 10.53
C LEU A 45 -2.07 -23.42 10.57
N SER A 46 -3.23 -23.31 11.22
CA SER A 46 -3.94 -22.03 11.37
C SER A 46 -3.13 -20.96 12.10
N HIS A 47 -2.43 -21.32 13.19
CA HIS A 47 -1.61 -20.36 13.92
C HIS A 47 -0.40 -19.91 13.10
N THR A 48 0.24 -20.85 12.38
CA THR A 48 1.40 -20.57 11.53
C THR A 48 1.02 -19.65 10.36
N MET A 49 -0.17 -19.83 9.77
CA MET A 49 -0.71 -18.97 8.71
C MET A 49 -0.85 -17.50 9.13
N ILE A 50 -1.15 -17.22 10.40
CA ILE A 50 -1.31 -15.85 10.89
C ILE A 50 0.02 -15.28 11.37
N ILE A 51 0.74 -16.05 12.19
CA ILE A 51 1.94 -15.59 12.90
C ILE A 51 3.09 -15.34 11.91
N VAL A 52 3.26 -16.20 10.90
CA VAL A 52 4.43 -16.13 10.03
C VAL A 52 4.41 -14.90 9.11
N PRO A 53 3.32 -14.58 8.37
CA PRO A 53 3.24 -13.32 7.61
C PRO A 53 3.37 -12.09 8.49
N LEU A 54 2.82 -12.12 9.71
CA LEU A 54 2.92 -11.02 10.66
C LEU A 54 4.37 -10.75 11.06
N PHE A 55 5.12 -11.80 11.43
CA PHE A 55 6.55 -11.69 11.74
C PHE A 55 7.38 -11.22 10.55
N LEU A 56 7.07 -11.71 9.35
CA LEU A 56 7.72 -11.28 8.12
C LEU A 56 7.50 -9.77 7.88
N TYR A 57 6.27 -9.28 8.05
CA TYR A 57 5.96 -7.85 7.94
C TYR A 57 6.66 -7.00 9.01
N LEU A 58 6.66 -7.45 10.27
CA LEU A 58 7.37 -6.79 11.38
C LEU A 58 8.89 -6.71 11.14
N SER A 59 9.48 -7.79 10.62
CA SER A 59 10.91 -7.86 10.31
C SER A 59 11.29 -6.80 9.28
N VAL A 60 10.48 -6.63 8.22
CA VAL A 60 10.68 -5.56 7.24
C VAL A 60 10.56 -4.18 7.89
N ALA A 61 9.52 -3.97 8.69
CA ALA A 61 9.28 -2.68 9.34
C ALA A 61 10.46 -2.23 10.22
N VAL A 62 11.10 -3.17 10.93
CA VAL A 62 12.29 -2.89 11.75
C VAL A 62 13.50 -2.58 10.86
N LEU A 63 13.72 -3.35 9.79
CA LEU A 63 14.84 -3.17 8.87
C LEU A 63 14.77 -1.88 8.06
N THR A 64 13.57 -1.37 7.77
CA THR A 64 13.35 -0.18 6.95
C THR A 64 13.06 1.09 7.76
N ARG A 65 13.32 1.09 9.07
CA ARG A 65 13.01 2.21 9.95
C ARG A 65 13.83 3.45 9.59
N THR A 66 13.17 4.56 9.27
CA THR A 66 13.79 5.89 9.05
C THR A 66 13.24 6.90 10.06
N LEU A 67 14.08 7.86 10.48
CA LEU A 67 13.69 8.94 11.42
C LEU A 67 13.61 10.31 10.74
N ASP A 68 14.01 10.42 9.48
CA ASP A 68 13.96 11.67 8.72
C ASP A 68 12.56 11.89 8.12
N LEU A 69 11.91 12.99 8.51
CA LEU A 69 10.56 13.36 8.05
C LEU A 69 10.49 13.52 6.52
N HIS A 70 11.52 14.10 5.91
CA HIS A 70 11.55 14.27 4.46
C HIS A 70 11.67 12.93 3.72
N GLU A 71 12.43 11.97 4.24
CA GLU A 71 12.55 10.65 3.63
C GLU A 71 11.29 9.81 3.87
N PHE A 72 10.66 9.97 5.03
CA PHE A 72 9.40 9.33 5.39
C PHE A 72 8.23 9.77 4.48
N PHE A 73 8.06 11.08 4.24
CA PHE A 73 6.94 11.60 3.46
C PHE A 73 7.18 11.66 1.95
N SER A 74 8.42 11.90 1.51
CA SER A 74 8.69 12.10 0.07
C SER A 74 9.38 10.93 -0.62
N VAL A 75 9.72 9.87 0.13
CA VAL A 75 10.47 8.67 -0.33
C VAL A 75 11.48 9.01 -1.42
N SER A 76 12.18 10.13 -1.23
CA SER A 76 13.23 10.65 -2.09
C SER A 76 12.97 10.55 -3.62
N ARG A 77 11.71 10.57 -4.12
CA ARG A 77 11.35 10.27 -5.54
C ARG A 77 12.11 9.07 -6.17
N ARG A 78 12.59 8.11 -5.37
CA ARG A 78 13.48 7.01 -5.80
C ARG A 78 12.71 5.80 -6.33
N ILE A 79 11.39 5.79 -6.17
CA ILE A 79 10.53 4.67 -6.51
C ILE A 79 9.84 4.96 -7.86
N PRO A 80 9.88 4.04 -8.83
CA PRO A 80 9.09 4.14 -10.05
C PRO A 80 7.59 4.32 -9.75
N PRO A 81 6.85 5.10 -10.55
CA PRO A 81 5.44 5.41 -10.28
C PRO A 81 4.54 4.16 -10.21
N VAL A 82 4.93 3.08 -10.90
CA VAL A 82 4.20 1.81 -10.90
C VAL A 82 4.12 1.18 -9.50
N PHE A 83 5.21 1.15 -8.75
CA PHE A 83 5.22 0.57 -7.39
C PHE A 83 4.40 1.42 -6.42
N GLY A 84 4.40 2.75 -6.59
CA GLY A 84 3.53 3.64 -5.82
C GLY A 84 2.05 3.40 -6.09
N GLY A 85 1.68 3.21 -7.36
CA GLY A 85 0.30 2.86 -7.74
C GLY A 85 -0.15 1.50 -7.21
N LEU A 86 0.74 0.50 -7.26
CA LEU A 86 0.46 -0.84 -6.72
C LEU A 86 0.26 -0.81 -5.20
N ALA A 87 1.10 -0.09 -4.46
CA ALA A 87 0.94 0.09 -3.03
C ALA A 87 -0.40 0.74 -2.69
N LEU A 88 -0.79 1.79 -3.42
CA LEU A 88 -2.08 2.44 -3.25
C LEU A 88 -3.24 1.47 -3.49
N ALA A 89 -3.19 0.68 -4.58
CA ALA A 89 -4.22 -0.30 -4.91
C ALA A 89 -4.42 -1.35 -3.80
N VAL A 90 -3.33 -1.86 -3.22
CA VAL A 90 -3.39 -2.83 -2.11
C VAL A 90 -4.02 -2.21 -0.87
N THR A 91 -3.62 -0.98 -0.51
CA THR A 91 -4.16 -0.29 0.68
C THR A 91 -5.61 0.15 0.50
N ALA A 92 -6.03 0.43 -0.74
CA ALA A 92 -7.37 0.91 -1.05
C ALA A 92 -8.46 -0.14 -0.79
N ILE A 93 -8.17 -1.41 -1.11
CA ILE A 93 -9.14 -2.50 -0.98
C ILE A 93 -9.15 -3.03 0.46
N GLY A 94 -7.96 -3.27 1.04
CA GLY A 94 -7.82 -3.80 2.39
C GLY A 94 -8.58 -5.12 2.64
N GLY A 95 -8.61 -5.58 3.90
CA GLY A 95 -9.38 -6.76 4.29
C GLY A 95 -10.89 -6.48 4.37
N VAL A 96 -11.26 -5.35 4.96
CA VAL A 96 -12.67 -4.96 5.13
C VAL A 96 -13.36 -4.75 3.79
N GLY A 97 -12.71 -4.09 2.82
CA GLY A 97 -13.29 -3.86 1.50
C GLY A 97 -13.55 -5.16 0.74
N LEU A 98 -12.70 -6.18 0.90
CA LEU A 98 -12.91 -7.50 0.29
C LEU A 98 -14.17 -8.17 0.85
N PHE A 99 -14.31 -8.24 2.18
CA PHE A 99 -15.52 -8.81 2.80
C PHE A 99 -16.78 -8.01 2.47
N SER A 100 -16.69 -6.67 2.50
CA SER A 100 -17.79 -5.80 2.10
C SER A 100 -18.21 -6.06 0.65
N PHE A 101 -17.25 -6.17 -0.28
CA PHE A 101 -17.56 -6.41 -1.68
C PHE A 101 -18.18 -7.80 -1.91
N THR A 102 -17.62 -8.84 -1.30
CA THR A 102 -18.20 -10.19 -1.35
C THR A 102 -19.61 -10.22 -0.75
N GLY A 103 -19.82 -9.56 0.38
CA GLY A 103 -21.14 -9.46 1.03
C GLY A 103 -22.15 -8.69 0.18
N SER A 104 -21.74 -7.57 -0.42
CA SER A 104 -22.60 -6.79 -1.31
C SER A 104 -23.00 -7.58 -2.56
N VAL A 105 -22.06 -8.31 -3.19
CA VAL A 105 -22.37 -9.17 -4.34
C VAL A 105 -23.29 -10.31 -3.95
N PHE A 106 -23.12 -10.90 -2.76
CA PHE A 106 -24.00 -11.97 -2.28
C PHE A 106 -25.45 -11.51 -2.06
N LEU A 107 -25.65 -10.29 -1.56
CA LEU A 107 -26.99 -9.75 -1.25
C LEU A 107 -27.68 -9.09 -2.45
N ILE A 108 -26.95 -8.29 -3.22
CA ILE A 108 -27.49 -7.40 -4.27
C ILE A 108 -27.24 -7.99 -5.68
N GLY A 109 -26.33 -8.94 -5.82
CA GLY A 109 -25.98 -9.55 -7.10
C GLY A 109 -25.13 -8.64 -7.98
N PHE A 110 -25.38 -8.66 -9.29
CA PHE A 110 -24.55 -7.97 -10.29
C PHE A 110 -24.49 -6.44 -10.08
N ASP A 111 -25.53 -5.83 -9.52
CA ASP A 111 -25.57 -4.37 -9.32
C ASP A 111 -24.52 -3.88 -8.30
N ALA A 112 -24.04 -4.76 -7.42
CA ALA A 112 -22.94 -4.46 -6.51
C ALA A 112 -21.61 -4.18 -7.24
N LEU A 113 -21.44 -4.59 -8.51
CA LEU A 113 -20.27 -4.23 -9.32
C LEU A 113 -20.16 -2.72 -9.53
N ALA A 114 -21.27 -1.98 -9.48
CA ALA A 114 -21.25 -0.52 -9.52
C ALA A 114 -20.41 0.07 -8.37
N LEU A 115 -20.34 -0.61 -7.21
CA LEU A 115 -19.47 -0.20 -6.09
C LEU A 115 -17.98 -0.35 -6.43
N ALA A 116 -17.60 -1.42 -7.12
CA ALA A 116 -16.21 -1.60 -7.57
C ALA A 116 -15.81 -0.57 -8.62
N ILE A 117 -16.66 -0.38 -9.63
CA ILE A 117 -16.43 0.61 -10.68
C ILE A 117 -16.38 2.02 -10.08
N GLY A 118 -17.30 2.33 -9.17
CA GLY A 118 -17.35 3.60 -8.44
C GLY A 118 -16.10 3.85 -7.60
N LEU A 119 -15.59 2.81 -6.91
CA LEU A 119 -14.35 2.92 -6.13
C LEU A 119 -13.14 3.21 -7.04
N ILE A 120 -13.00 2.46 -8.13
CA ILE A 120 -11.89 2.64 -9.10
C ILE A 120 -11.98 4.03 -9.76
N ALA A 121 -13.17 4.42 -10.21
CA ALA A 121 -13.42 5.74 -10.81
C ALA A 121 -13.17 6.87 -9.80
N GLY A 122 -13.55 6.68 -8.54
CA GLY A 122 -13.29 7.61 -7.45
C GLY A 122 -11.80 7.84 -7.22
N PHE A 123 -10.99 6.77 -7.20
CA PHE A 123 -9.54 6.89 -7.10
C PHE A 123 -8.92 7.59 -8.31
N ALA A 124 -9.39 7.30 -9.53
CA ALA A 124 -8.93 7.97 -10.74
C ALA A 124 -9.27 9.48 -10.71
N LEU A 125 -10.50 9.82 -10.33
CA LEU A 125 -10.95 11.21 -10.21
C LEU A 125 -10.18 11.95 -9.12
N ALA A 126 -9.97 11.33 -7.96
CA ALA A 126 -9.18 11.90 -6.88
C ALA A 126 -7.73 12.11 -7.29
N ALA A 127 -7.13 11.19 -8.05
CA ALA A 127 -5.79 11.34 -8.57
C ALA A 127 -5.69 12.54 -9.53
N ILE A 128 -6.68 12.74 -10.40
CA ILE A 128 -6.69 13.88 -11.33
C ILE A 128 -6.94 15.20 -10.60
N LEU A 129 -7.86 15.20 -9.62
CA LEU A 129 -8.31 16.43 -8.98
C LEU A 129 -7.42 16.89 -7.82
N PHE A 130 -6.84 16.00 -7.01
CA PHE A 130 -6.08 16.41 -5.82
C PHE A 130 -4.57 16.45 -6.06
N VAL A 131 -4.01 15.48 -6.79
CA VAL A 131 -2.56 15.39 -7.01
C VAL A 131 -1.95 16.66 -7.62
N PRO A 132 -2.54 17.33 -8.64
CA PRO A 132 -1.92 18.52 -9.20
C PRO A 132 -1.92 19.70 -8.21
N TYR A 133 -2.92 19.83 -7.35
CA TYR A 133 -2.99 20.92 -6.36
C TYR A 133 -2.04 20.66 -5.20
N LEU A 134 -1.95 19.41 -4.72
CA LEU A 134 -0.97 19.01 -3.72
C LEU A 134 0.47 19.26 -4.19
N ARG A 135 0.77 18.92 -5.44
CA ARG A 135 2.10 19.20 -6.05
C ARG A 135 2.42 20.69 -6.14
N LYS A 136 1.42 21.55 -6.37
CA LYS A 136 1.59 23.02 -6.44
C LYS A 136 1.81 23.65 -5.06
N CYS A 137 1.08 23.19 -4.04
CA CYS A 137 1.19 23.71 -2.67
C CYS A 137 2.41 23.17 -1.91
N GLY A 138 3.05 22.10 -2.39
CA GLY A 138 4.18 21.47 -1.70
C GLY A 138 3.80 20.78 -0.38
N ALA A 139 2.50 20.60 -0.12
CA ALA A 139 1.99 19.89 1.04
C ALA A 139 2.05 18.37 0.82
N TYR A 140 2.55 17.63 1.81
CA TYR A 140 2.67 16.17 1.77
C TYR A 140 1.40 15.45 2.23
N THR A 141 0.47 16.16 2.86
CA THR A 141 -0.76 15.60 3.42
C THR A 141 -1.97 16.46 3.05
N LEU A 142 -3.15 15.83 2.94
CA LEU A 142 -4.43 16.51 2.73
C LEU A 142 -4.73 17.54 3.84
N PRO A 143 -4.54 17.22 5.14
CA PRO A 143 -4.64 18.22 6.22
C PRO A 143 -3.73 19.43 6.03
N GLY A 144 -2.47 19.22 5.63
CA GLY A 144 -1.53 20.33 5.38
C GLY A 144 -1.97 21.23 4.23
N PHE A 145 -2.61 20.68 3.20
CA PHE A 145 -3.22 21.47 2.13
C PHE A 145 -4.40 22.30 2.64
N PHE A 146 -5.29 21.71 3.44
CA PHE A 146 -6.43 22.43 4.00
C PHE A 146 -6.00 23.54 4.96
N ARG A 147 -4.95 23.31 5.75
CA ARG A 147 -4.34 24.34 6.60
C ARG A 147 -3.86 25.54 5.77
N LEU A 148 -3.17 25.31 4.65
CA LEU A 148 -2.71 26.38 3.76
C LEU A 148 -3.85 27.08 3.00
N ARG A 149 -4.96 26.38 2.74
CA ARG A 149 -6.07 26.92 1.94
C ARG A 149 -7.11 27.68 2.78
N PHE A 150 -7.38 27.18 3.99
CA PHE A 150 -8.45 27.63 4.88
C PHE A 150 -7.95 28.26 6.18
N ASP A 151 -6.62 28.36 6.38
CA ASP A 151 -5.97 29.02 7.53
C ASP A 151 -6.50 28.52 8.89
N SER A 152 -6.85 27.22 8.97
CA SER A 152 -7.45 26.64 10.16
C SER A 152 -6.38 26.32 11.22
N PRO A 153 -6.49 26.84 12.45
CA PRO A 153 -5.44 26.68 13.47
C PRO A 153 -5.43 25.31 14.19
N LEU A 154 -6.34 24.39 13.86
CA LEU A 154 -6.55 23.12 14.60
C LEU A 154 -6.10 21.84 13.84
N LEU A 155 -5.48 21.97 12.67
CA LEU A 155 -4.87 20.89 11.86
C LEU A 155 -3.48 21.34 11.39
#